data_AF-A0A955AFK1-F1
#
_entry.id   AF-A0A955AFK1-F1
#
_cell.length_a   1.000
_cell.length_b   1.000
_cell.length_c   1.000
_cell.angle_alpha   90.00
_cell.angle_beta   90.00
_cell.angle_gamma   90.00
#
_symmetry.space_group_name_H-M   'P 1'
#
loop_
_entity.id
_entity.type
_entity.pdbx_description
1 polymer ?
#
loop_
_entity_poly.entity_id
_entity_poly.type
_entity_poly.pdbx_seq_one_letter_code
_entity_poly.pdbx_strand_id
1 'polypeptide(L)'
;MLTHFQNPGLRFLISIALLFIIVPLVAQESVAQEICGLHVTPHQFSSEMRWRRPPNPELSAKVELFVLNNEGSALSLANDVPILFDGHTPADLLTEDQWAWHDTPAVRLTEDNSLPP
;
A
#
# COMPACT_ATOMS: atom_id res chain seq x y z
N MET A 1 -40.87 38.80 26.85
CA MET A 1 -41.56 37.50 26.75
C MET A 1 -41.46 37.05 25.29
N LEU A 2 -40.43 36.28 24.95
CA LEU A 2 -40.22 35.74 23.59
C LEU A 2 -40.11 34.23 23.70
N THR A 3 -41.10 33.55 23.12
CA THR A 3 -41.33 32.11 23.23
C THR A 3 -40.37 31.32 22.35
N HIS A 4 -39.54 30.51 23.00
CA HIS A 4 -38.66 29.52 22.38
C HIS A 4 -39.51 28.34 21.87
N PHE A 5 -39.93 28.35 20.61
CA PHE A 5 -40.53 27.18 19.96
C PHE A 5 -39.42 26.14 19.70
N GLN A 6 -39.29 25.14 20.58
CA GLN A 6 -38.47 23.95 20.32
C GLN A 6 -39.31 22.95 19.51
N ASN A 7 -39.18 22.96 18.18
CA ASN A 7 -39.86 22.00 17.31
C ASN A 7 -39.04 20.70 17.23
N PRO A 8 -39.48 19.60 17.86
CA PRO A 8 -38.69 18.37 17.96
C PRO A 8 -38.48 17.70 16.59
N GLY A 9 -39.44 17.84 15.66
CA GLY A 9 -39.29 17.34 14.28
C GLY A 9 -38.23 18.07 13.47
N LEU A 10 -38.05 19.37 13.69
CA LEU A 10 -37.01 20.17 13.03
C LEU A 10 -35.61 19.76 13.52
N ARG A 11 -35.47 19.47 14.82
CA ARG A 11 -34.23 18.95 15.40
C ARG A 11 -33.87 17.57 14.83
N PHE A 12 -34.86 16.68 14.70
CA PHE A 12 -34.65 15.35 14.15
C PHE A 12 -34.23 15.40 12.68
N LEU A 13 -34.84 16.27 11.88
CA LEU A 13 -34.46 16.49 10.48
C LEU A 13 -33.06 17.10 10.35
N ILE A 14 -32.70 18.07 11.21
CA ILE A 14 -31.35 18.64 11.24
C ILE A 14 -30.31 17.58 11.63
N SER A 15 -30.60 16.71 12.61
CA SER A 15 -29.70 15.62 13.00
C SER A 15 -29.49 14.58 11.89
N ILE A 16 -30.55 14.22 11.16
CA ILE A 16 -30.44 13.32 10.01
C ILE A 16 -29.65 13.99 8.87
N ALA A 17 -29.92 15.25 8.57
CA ALA A 17 -29.19 16.00 7.55
C ALA A 17 -27.70 16.16 7.92
N LEU A 18 -27.37 16.41 9.18
CA LEU A 18 -25.99 16.45 9.67
C LEU A 18 -25.30 15.08 9.52
N LEU A 19 -26.00 14.00 9.84
CA LEU A 19 -25.47 12.64 9.72
C LEU A 19 -25.15 12.29 8.25
N PHE A 20 -26.01 12.68 7.31
CA PHE A 20 -25.78 12.47 5.87
C PHE A 20 -24.62 13.30 5.30
N ILE A 21 -24.26 14.42 5.92
CA ILE A 21 -23.15 15.28 5.46
C ILE A 21 -21.81 14.85 6.08
N ILE A 22 -21.80 14.39 7.35
CA ILE A 22 -20.56 14.08 8.07
C ILE A 22 -20.00 12.70 7.67
N VAL A 23 -20.86 11.71 7.41
CA VAL A 23 -20.43 10.34 7.07
C VAL A 23 -19.55 10.25 5.82
N PRO A 24 -19.86 10.89 4.67
CA PRO A 24 -18.99 10.82 3.49
C PRO A 24 -17.68 11.62 3.63
N LEU A 25 -17.61 12.59 4.55
CA LEU A 25 -16.40 13.41 4.75
C LEU A 25 -15.32 12.66 5.54
N VAL A 26 -15.72 11.70 6.38
CA VAL A 26 -14.78 10.89 7.20
C VAL A 26 -14.31 9.64 6.44
N ALA A 27 -15.07 9.17 5.44
CA ALA A 27 -14.79 7.95 4.70
C ALA A 27 -13.97 8.18 3.41
N GLN A 28 -13.23 9.28 3.32
CA GLN A 28 -12.27 9.44 2.24
C GLN A 28 -11.03 8.62 2.60
N GLU A 29 -10.98 7.38 2.15
CA GLU A 29 -9.73 6.61 2.14
C GLU A 29 -8.73 7.36 1.26
N SER A 30 -7.87 8.13 1.91
CA SER A 30 -6.67 8.68 1.29
C SER A 30 -5.79 7.50 0.93
N VAL A 31 -5.57 7.27 -0.36
CA VAL A 31 -4.57 6.33 -0.85
C VAL A 31 -3.20 6.94 -0.50
N ALA A 32 -2.71 6.63 0.70
CA ALA A 32 -1.47 7.19 1.24
C ALA A 32 -0.26 6.90 0.34
N GLN A 33 -0.22 5.71 -0.26
CA GLN A 33 0.86 5.25 -1.12
C GLN A 33 0.29 4.77 -2.45
N GLU A 34 0.88 5.19 -3.56
CA GLU A 34 0.46 4.82 -4.91
C GLU A 34 1.61 4.23 -5.70
N ILE A 35 1.37 3.15 -6.44
CA ILE A 35 2.34 2.64 -7.42
C ILE A 35 2.28 3.53 -8.66
N CYS A 36 3.25 4.42 -8.80
CA CYS A 36 3.34 5.35 -9.93
C CYS A 36 4.12 4.77 -11.12
N GLY A 37 4.76 3.61 -10.94
CA GLY A 37 5.50 2.94 -12.00
C GLY A 37 5.84 1.49 -11.66
N LEU A 38 6.05 0.71 -12.73
CA LEU A 38 6.45 -0.69 -12.67
C LEU A 38 7.52 -0.93 -13.73
N HIS A 39 8.63 -1.53 -13.34
CA HIS A 39 9.62 -2.05 -14.28
C HIS A 39 9.80 -3.55 -14.08
N VAL A 40 9.70 -4.30 -15.18
CA VAL A 40 9.84 -5.76 -15.18
C VAL A 40 11.03 -6.14 -16.04
N THR A 41 12.00 -6.80 -15.44
CA THR A 41 13.13 -7.43 -16.15
C THR A 41 12.91 -8.94 -16.18
N PRO A 42 12.53 -9.52 -17.33
CA PRO A 42 12.37 -10.97 -17.46
C PRO A 42 13.69 -11.69 -17.23
N HIS A 43 13.64 -12.87 -16.61
CA HIS A 43 14.81 -13.73 -16.49
C HIS A 43 15.14 -14.35 -17.86
N GLN A 44 16.39 -14.23 -18.28
CA GLN A 44 16.88 -14.88 -19.50
C GLN A 44 17.46 -16.25 -19.17
N PHE A 45 16.89 -17.30 -19.75
CA PHE A 45 17.43 -18.65 -19.64
C PHE A 45 18.49 -18.88 -20.70
N SER A 46 19.63 -19.43 -20.30
CA SER A 46 20.66 -19.83 -21.25
C SER A 46 20.19 -21.01 -22.12
N SER A 47 20.41 -20.92 -23.43
CA SER A 47 20.15 -22.01 -24.39
C SER A 47 21.06 -23.22 -24.16
N GLU A 48 22.20 -23.01 -23.50
CA GLU A 48 23.23 -24.04 -23.29
C GLU A 48 23.01 -24.82 -21.99
N MET A 49 22.18 -24.32 -21.08
CA MET A 49 21.90 -25.01 -19.81
C MET A 49 20.88 -26.13 -19.99
N ARG A 50 21.22 -27.32 -19.47
CA ARG A 50 20.29 -28.44 -19.37
C ARG A 50 19.61 -28.43 -18.01
N TRP A 51 18.37 -27.96 -17.99
CA TRP A 51 17.53 -27.92 -16.79
C TRP A 51 16.89 -29.30 -16.53
N ARG A 52 16.70 -29.64 -15.25
CA ARG A 52 16.01 -30.89 -14.85
C ARG A 52 14.53 -30.89 -15.26
N ARG A 53 13.92 -29.71 -15.38
CA ARG A 53 12.54 -29.48 -15.82
C ARG A 53 12.55 -28.33 -16.83
N PRO A 54 11.56 -28.23 -17.74
CA PRO A 54 11.41 -27.05 -18.57
C PRO A 54 11.37 -25.78 -17.70
N PRO A 55 12.16 -24.74 -18.00
CA PRO A 55 12.07 -23.47 -17.29
C PRO A 55 10.68 -22.85 -17.52
N ASN A 56 10.19 -22.12 -16.52
CA ASN A 56 8.95 -21.34 -16.65
C ASN A 56 9.30 -19.84 -16.62
N PRO A 57 9.39 -19.18 -17.78
CA PRO A 57 9.77 -17.77 -17.84
C PRO A 57 8.76 -16.81 -17.22
N GLU A 58 7.48 -17.19 -17.20
CA GLU A 58 6.42 -16.35 -16.62
C GLU A 58 6.57 -16.21 -15.10
N LEU A 59 7.21 -17.17 -14.45
CA LEU A 59 7.46 -17.18 -13.00
C LEU A 59 8.84 -16.63 -12.63
N SER A 60 9.55 -16.01 -13.57
CA SER A 60 10.94 -15.61 -13.37
C SER A 60 11.17 -14.21 -13.94
N ALA A 61 10.93 -13.20 -13.11
CA ALA A 61 11.24 -11.81 -13.43
C ALA A 61 11.69 -11.06 -12.17
N LYS A 62 12.58 -10.07 -12.37
CA LYS A 62 12.78 -9.01 -11.38
C LYS A 62 11.68 -7.98 -11.60
N VAL A 63 10.98 -7.64 -10.53
CA VAL A 63 9.95 -6.59 -10.52
C VAL A 63 10.42 -5.46 -9.63
N GLU A 64 10.45 -4.26 -10.19
CA GLU A 64 10.77 -3.01 -9.49
C GLU A 64 9.52 -2.14 -9.46
N LEU A 65 9.15 -1.72 -8.25
CA LEU A 65 7.97 -0.91 -7.97
C LEU A 65 8.43 0.51 -7.62
N PHE A 66 7.81 1.50 -8.24
CA PHE A 66 8.00 2.90 -7.91
C PHE A 66 6.78 3.39 -7.16
N VAL A 67 6.98 3.82 -5.91
CA VAL A 67 5.92 4.21 -4.99
C VAL A 67 5.99 5.71 -4.75
N LEU A 68 4.86 6.38 -4.86
CA LEU A 68 4.63 7.77 -4.50
C LEU A 68 3.97 7.82 -3.12
N ASN A 69 4.41 8.74 -2.25
CA ASN A 69 3.69 9.08 -1.04
C ASN A 69 2.79 10.28 -1.33
N ASN A 70 1.47 10.08 -1.26
CA ASN A 70 0.47 11.11 -1.51
C ASN A 70 0.10 11.88 -0.24
N GLU A 71 0.71 11.58 0.90
CA GLU A 71 0.48 12.30 2.16
C GLU A 71 1.27 13.60 2.24
N GLY A 72 0.80 14.56 3.04
CA GLY A 72 1.48 15.83 3.26
C GLY A 72 2.74 15.77 4.12
N SER A 73 3.12 14.58 4.60
CA SER A 73 4.28 14.34 5.46
C SER A 73 5.11 13.17 4.93
N ALA A 74 6.42 13.22 5.17
CA ALA A 74 7.31 12.12 4.80
C ALA A 74 6.94 10.83 5.53
N LEU A 75 6.89 9.72 4.79
CA LEU A 75 6.64 8.39 5.32
C LEU A 75 7.97 7.73 5.70
N SER A 76 8.09 7.25 6.94
CA SER A 76 9.26 6.48 7.37
C SER A 76 9.19 5.06 6.80
N LEU A 77 10.28 4.63 6.16
CA LEU A 77 10.53 3.26 5.70
C LEU A 77 11.61 2.58 6.56
N ALA A 78 11.72 2.99 7.83
CA ALA A 78 12.65 2.41 8.79
C ALA A 78 12.36 0.91 9.01
N ASN A 79 13.38 0.18 9.46
CA ASN A 79 13.33 -1.28 9.61
C ASN A 79 12.29 -1.76 10.65
N ASP A 80 11.80 -0.89 11.52
CA ASP A 80 10.76 -1.16 12.52
C ASP A 80 9.32 -0.99 11.98
N VAL A 81 9.16 -0.38 10.80
CA VAL A 81 7.86 -0.25 10.12
C VAL A 81 7.72 -1.36 9.08
N PRO A 82 6.78 -2.31 9.27
CA PRO A 82 6.62 -3.42 8.33
C PRO A 82 6.04 -2.92 7.00
N ILE A 83 6.74 -3.20 5.91
CA ILE A 83 6.22 -3.07 4.55
C ILE A 83 5.46 -4.36 4.22
N LEU A 84 4.21 -4.22 3.81
CA LEU A 84 3.31 -5.34 3.54
C LEU A 84 2.91 -5.36 2.06
N PHE A 85 2.79 -6.57 1.52
CA PHE A 85 2.30 -6.87 0.18
C PHE A 85 1.13 -7.83 0.33
N ASP A 86 -0.08 -7.35 0.03
CA ASP A 86 -1.34 -8.07 0.26
C ASP A 86 -1.46 -8.65 1.70
N GLY A 87 -0.90 -7.93 2.68
CA GLY A 87 -0.89 -8.32 4.10
C GLY A 87 0.29 -9.19 4.52
N HIS A 88 1.17 -9.61 3.61
CA HIS A 88 2.35 -10.42 3.89
C HIS A 88 3.63 -9.58 3.93
N THR A 89 4.57 -9.92 4.81
CA THR A 89 5.91 -9.31 4.73
C THR A 89 6.71 -9.94 3.59
N PRO A 90 7.74 -9.26 3.06
CA PRO A 90 8.66 -9.86 2.09
C PRO A 90 9.28 -11.18 2.57
N ALA A 91 9.56 -11.30 3.86
CA ALA A 91 10.14 -12.51 4.46
C ALA A 91 9.12 -13.67 4.48
N ASP A 92 7.84 -13.39 4.71
CA ASP A 92 6.78 -14.39 4.62
C ASP A 92 6.67 -14.92 3.19
N LEU A 93 6.69 -14.02 2.19
CA LEU A 93 6.62 -14.39 0.78
C LEU A 93 7.82 -15.23 0.31
N LEU A 94 9.00 -15.05 0.91
CA LEU A 94 10.13 -15.97 0.70
C LEU A 94 9.89 -17.33 1.34
N THR A 95 9.37 -17.35 2.57
CA THR A 95 9.14 -18.59 3.34
C THR A 95 8.04 -19.45 2.71
N GLU A 96 7.07 -18.83 2.06
CA GLU A 96 5.95 -19.47 1.36
C GLU A 96 6.27 -19.85 -0.10
N ASP A 97 7.54 -19.75 -0.52
CA ASP A 97 8.00 -20.00 -1.90
C ASP A 97 7.26 -19.15 -2.97
N GLN A 98 6.63 -18.04 -2.57
CA GLN A 98 5.98 -17.10 -3.50
C GLN A 98 7.02 -16.25 -4.22
N TRP A 99 8.04 -15.81 -3.50
CA TRP A 99 9.15 -15.01 -4.01
C TRP A 99 10.47 -15.76 -3.85
N ALA A 100 11.40 -15.55 -4.78
CA ALA A 100 12.74 -16.14 -4.70
C ALA A 100 13.75 -15.25 -3.95
N TRP A 101 13.51 -13.93 -3.91
CA TRP A 101 14.33 -12.92 -3.23
C TRP A 101 13.56 -11.60 -3.14
N HIS A 102 14.03 -10.65 -2.32
CA HIS A 102 13.55 -9.26 -2.32
C HIS A 102 14.68 -8.30 -1.93
N ASP A 103 14.54 -7.03 -2.30
CA ASP A 103 15.42 -5.93 -1.87
C ASP A 103 14.55 -4.77 -1.35
N THR A 104 13.90 -5.02 -0.21
CA THR A 104 13.10 -4.03 0.50
C THR A 104 13.94 -3.35 1.60
N PRO A 105 13.57 -2.15 2.08
CA PRO A 105 14.26 -1.48 3.18
C PRO A 105 14.60 -2.40 4.37
N ALA A 106 13.70 -3.33 4.73
CA ALA A 106 13.89 -4.33 5.79
C ALA A 106 15.20 -5.16 5.72
N VAL A 107 15.79 -5.35 4.54
CA VAL A 107 17.06 -6.08 4.35
C VAL A 107 18.27 -5.16 4.17
N ARG A 108 18.07 -3.84 4.07
CA ARG A 108 19.15 -2.85 3.96
C ARG A 108 19.60 -2.43 5.36
N LEU A 109 20.88 -2.66 5.65
CA LEU A 109 21.45 -2.55 7.00
C LEU A 109 21.64 -1.11 7.50
N THR A 110 21.50 -0.11 6.63
CA THR A 110 21.82 1.29 6.94
C THR A 110 21.09 2.18 5.97
N GLU A 111 20.00 2.79 6.43
CA GLU A 111 19.51 4.13 6.07
C GLU A 111 18.12 4.32 6.69
N ASP A 112 17.92 5.43 7.41
CA ASP A 112 16.58 5.97 7.66
C ASP A 112 16.02 6.39 6.31
N ASN A 113 15.38 5.44 5.63
CA ASN A 113 14.74 5.67 4.36
C ASN A 113 13.43 6.41 4.63
N SER A 114 13.24 7.56 3.99
CA SER A 114 11.98 8.29 4.03
C SER A 114 11.46 8.49 2.61
N LEU A 115 10.16 8.33 2.44
CA LEU A 115 9.47 8.60 1.18
C LEU A 115 8.83 10.00 1.29
N PRO A 116 9.36 11.00 0.56
CA PRO A 116 8.83 12.37 0.62
C PRO A 116 7.45 12.47 -0.05
N PRO A 117 6.65 13.51 0.29
CA PRO A 117 5.44 13.90 -0.44
C PRO A 117 5.68 14.20 -1.93
#